data_AF-A0A445C4Y9-F1
#
_entry.id   AF-A0A445C4Y9-F1
#
_cell.length_a   1.000
_cell.length_b   1.000
_cell.length_c   1.000
_cell.angle_alpha   90.00
_cell.angle_beta   90.00
_cell.angle_gamma   90.00
#
_symmetry.space_group_name_H-M   'P 1'
#
loop_
_entity.id
_entity.type
_entity.pdbx_description
1 polymer ?
#
loop_
_entity_poly.entity_id
_entity_poly.type
_entity_poly.pdbx_seq_one_letter_code
_entity_poly.pdbx_strand_id
1 'polypeptide(L)'
;MASRTKQITLNETQGTFREQYKRIYDYDAREKPIIIMLEEIKVKLMTRWAQNREVVQNYLGTILPRIRLRLEIRSKSAGEWWSCWSTAKKYEMSSIPCAHAISYINFKGLDMKAFVADCYKKEAYLKYYESVYTY
;
A
#
# COMPACT_ATOMS: atom_id res chain seq x y z
N MET A 1 11.12 8.43 40.65
CA MET A 1 11.64 7.82 39.39
C MET A 1 10.51 7.45 38.41
N ALA A 2 9.43 6.77 38.85
CA ALA A 2 8.33 6.34 37.96
C ALA A 2 7.57 7.47 37.21
N SER A 3 7.42 8.66 37.78
CA SER A 3 6.72 9.79 37.12
C SER A 3 7.49 10.32 35.90
N ARG A 4 8.82 10.35 35.97
CA ARG A 4 9.68 10.80 34.88
C ARG A 4 9.64 9.83 33.70
N THR A 5 9.63 8.52 33.98
CA THR A 5 9.50 7.47 32.96
C THR A 5 8.15 7.56 32.23
N LYS A 6 7.05 7.81 32.96
CA LYS A 6 5.72 8.02 32.35
C LYS A 6 5.67 9.25 31.45
N GLN A 7 6.35 10.33 31.83
CA GLN A 7 6.41 11.54 31.01
C GLN A 7 7.22 11.33 29.72
N ILE A 8 8.31 10.56 29.81
CA ILE A 8 9.15 10.22 28.66
C ILE A 8 8.38 9.36 27.67
N THR A 9 7.71 8.30 28.13
CA THR A 9 6.90 7.43 27.25
C THR A 9 5.70 8.17 26.65
N LEU A 10 5.10 9.12 27.38
CA LEU A 10 4.06 10.01 26.85
C LEU A 10 4.62 10.90 25.72
N ASN A 11 5.81 11.48 25.90
CA ASN A 11 6.42 12.33 24.88
C ASN A 11 6.82 11.54 23.63
N GLU A 12 7.31 10.30 23.79
CA GLU A 12 7.64 9.39 22.69
C GLU A 12 6.39 8.94 21.92
N THR A 13 5.31 8.59 22.61
CA THR A 13 4.03 8.22 21.99
C THR A 13 3.38 9.42 21.28
N GLN A 14 3.46 10.62 21.86
CA GLN A 14 2.99 11.86 21.21
C GLN A 14 3.84 12.23 19.98
N GLY A 15 5.15 12.02 20.04
CA GLY A 15 6.07 12.23 18.91
C GLY A 15 5.78 11.27 17.75
N THR A 16 5.69 9.98 18.04
CA THR A 16 5.37 8.93 17.05
C THR A 16 3.99 9.11 16.43
N PHE A 17 2.98 9.50 17.21
CA PHE A 17 1.65 9.82 16.71
C PHE A 17 1.67 11.04 15.78
N ARG A 18 2.35 12.13 16.17
CA ARG A 18 2.51 13.33 15.34
C ARG A 18 3.20 13.02 14.01
N GLU A 19 4.23 12.18 14.02
CA GLU A 19 4.95 11.74 12.82
C GLU A 19 4.13 10.80 11.93
N GLN A 20 3.31 9.93 12.52
CA GLN A 20 2.32 9.15 11.78
C GLN A 20 1.29 10.07 11.11
N TYR A 21 0.79 11.09 11.81
CA TYR A 21 -0.18 12.04 11.25
C TYR A 21 0.41 12.91 10.15
N LYS A 22 1.66 13.37 10.25
CA LYS A 22 2.36 14.04 9.15
C LYS A 22 2.49 13.17 7.88
N ARG A 23 2.54 11.83 8.05
CA ARG A 23 2.51 10.88 6.92
C ARG A 23 1.12 10.67 6.32
N ILE A 24 0.05 10.88 7.09
CA ILE A 24 -1.35 10.60 6.71
C ILE A 24 -2.06 11.87 6.21
N TYR A 25 -1.85 12.99 6.88
CA TYR A 25 -2.41 14.29 6.57
C TYR A 25 -1.28 15.26 6.29
N ASP A 26 -1.25 15.73 5.04
CA ASP A 26 -0.33 16.74 4.57
C ASP A 26 -0.77 18.13 5.07
N TYR A 27 -0.88 18.27 6.39
CA TYR A 27 -1.52 19.39 7.08
C TYR A 27 -0.76 20.70 6.85
N ASP A 28 0.56 20.64 6.82
CA ASP A 28 1.44 21.81 6.58
C ASP A 28 1.27 22.42 5.17
N ALA A 29 0.79 21.64 4.18
CA ALA A 29 0.52 22.16 2.84
C ALA A 29 -0.86 22.86 2.76
N ARG A 30 -1.84 22.42 3.56
CA ARG A 30 -3.23 22.87 3.49
C ARG A 30 -3.49 24.26 4.08
N GLU A 31 -2.60 24.73 4.95
CA GLU A 31 -2.68 26.06 5.55
C GLU A 31 -2.00 27.15 4.69
N LYS A 32 -1.33 26.74 3.60
CA LYS A 32 -0.65 27.64 2.68
C LYS A 32 -1.60 28.15 1.59
N PRO A 33 -1.33 29.31 0.99
CA PRO A 33 -2.10 29.79 -0.16
C PRO A 33 -2.14 28.72 -1.26
N ILE A 34 -3.27 28.68 -1.99
CA ILE A 34 -3.64 27.56 -2.87
C ILE A 34 -2.55 27.22 -3.91
N ILE A 35 -1.81 28.22 -4.39
CA ILE A 35 -0.72 28.05 -5.36
C ILE A 35 0.41 27.21 -4.76
N ILE A 36 0.86 27.57 -3.54
CA ILE A 36 1.96 26.87 -2.85
C ILE A 36 1.52 25.45 -2.46
N MET A 37 0.27 25.29 -2.02
CA MET A 37 -0.30 23.97 -1.72
C MET A 37 -0.26 23.03 -2.94
N LEU A 38 -0.68 23.52 -4.11
CA LEU A 38 -0.68 22.75 -5.35
C LEU A 38 0.74 22.42 -5.83
N GLU A 39 1.68 23.36 -5.69
CA GLU A 39 3.10 23.13 -5.98
C GLU A 39 3.70 22.04 -5.07
N GLU A 40 3.42 22.10 -3.77
CA GLU A 40 3.89 21.09 -2.82
C GLU A 40 3.30 19.71 -3.08
N ILE A 41 2.01 19.63 -3.41
CA ILE A 41 1.37 18.37 -3.81
C ILE A 41 2.03 17.83 -5.09
N LYS A 42 2.29 18.69 -6.08
CA LYS A 42 2.98 18.30 -7.31
C LYS A 42 4.37 17.76 -7.01
N VAL A 43 5.17 18.45 -6.22
CA VAL A 43 6.53 18.00 -5.82
C VAL A 43 6.46 16.67 -5.07
N LYS A 44 5.52 16.50 -4.14
CA LYS A 44 5.34 15.25 -3.39
C LYS A 44 4.93 14.08 -4.29
N LEU A 45 4.04 14.31 -5.26
CA LEU A 45 3.66 13.28 -6.22
C LEU A 45 4.85 12.89 -7.11
N MET A 46 5.57 13.87 -7.65
CA MET A 46 6.72 13.63 -8.53
C MET A 46 7.87 12.93 -7.80
N THR A 47 8.23 13.37 -6.59
CA THR A 47 9.29 12.74 -5.77
C THR A 47 8.92 11.31 -5.40
N ARG A 48 7.66 11.08 -4.99
CA ARG A 48 7.17 9.74 -4.67
C ARG A 48 7.16 8.83 -5.89
N TRP A 49 6.84 9.35 -7.07
CA TRP A 49 6.91 8.59 -8.32
C TRP A 49 8.34 8.18 -8.67
N ALA A 50 9.31 9.09 -8.56
CA ALA A 50 10.72 8.79 -8.80
C ALA A 50 11.24 7.70 -7.84
N GLN A 51 10.98 7.85 -6.54
CA GLN A 51 11.36 6.85 -5.53
C GLN A 51 10.70 5.49 -5.79
N ASN A 52 9.39 5.46 -6.06
CA ASN A 52 8.69 4.22 -6.36
C ASN A 52 9.24 3.53 -7.60
N ARG A 53 9.68 4.29 -8.62
CA ARG A 53 10.29 3.74 -9.84
C ARG A 53 11.60 3.01 -9.53
N GLU A 54 12.52 3.64 -8.81
CA GLU A 54 13.79 3.01 -8.42
C GLU A 54 13.55 1.74 -7.62
N VAL A 55 12.60 1.79 -6.67
CA VAL A 55 12.20 0.61 -5.89
C VAL A 55 11.71 -0.51 -6.79
N VAL A 56 10.82 -0.22 -7.77
CA VAL A 56 10.26 -1.24 -8.66
C VAL A 56 11.31 -1.76 -9.65
N GLN A 57 12.21 -0.91 -10.16
CA GLN A 57 13.29 -1.33 -11.05
C GLN A 57 14.23 -2.32 -10.38
N ASN A 58 14.65 -2.03 -9.15
CA ASN A 58 15.54 -2.89 -8.36
C ASN A 58 14.81 -4.09 -7.72
N TYR A 59 13.49 -4.12 -7.76
CA TYR A 59 12.71 -5.21 -7.17
C TYR A 59 12.79 -6.48 -8.02
N LEU A 60 13.21 -7.60 -7.41
CA LEU A 60 13.41 -8.88 -8.11
C LEU A 60 12.11 -9.69 -8.31
N GLY A 61 11.01 -9.33 -7.66
CA GLY A 61 9.76 -10.09 -7.74
C GLY A 61 8.89 -9.73 -8.95
N THR A 62 8.12 -10.72 -9.42
CA THR A 62 7.18 -10.57 -10.55
C THR A 62 5.97 -9.68 -10.20
N ILE A 63 5.48 -9.77 -8.96
CA ILE A 63 4.29 -9.02 -8.48
C ILE A 63 4.73 -7.84 -7.62
N LEU A 64 4.11 -6.69 -7.81
CA LEU A 64 4.39 -5.48 -7.03
C LEU A 64 4.35 -5.73 -5.51
N PRO A 65 5.27 -5.14 -4.73
CA PRO A 65 5.49 -5.48 -3.32
C PRO A 65 4.25 -5.25 -2.43
N ARG A 66 3.46 -4.20 -2.70
CA ARG A 66 2.22 -3.93 -1.97
C ARG A 66 1.12 -4.95 -2.23
N ILE A 67 1.04 -5.48 -3.45
CA ILE A 67 0.04 -6.48 -3.83
C ILE A 67 0.46 -7.84 -3.27
N ARG A 68 1.76 -8.17 -3.37
CA ARG A 68 2.33 -9.35 -2.72
C ARG A 68 2.02 -9.40 -1.23
N LEU A 69 2.24 -8.30 -0.50
CA LEU A 69 1.94 -8.22 0.93
C LEU A 69 0.44 -8.47 1.21
N ARG A 70 -0.46 -7.90 0.40
CA ARG A 70 -1.90 -8.14 0.54
C ARG A 70 -2.29 -9.59 0.29
N LEU A 71 -1.65 -10.24 -0.69
CA LEU A 71 -1.87 -11.66 -0.97
C LEU A 71 -1.41 -12.53 0.20
N GLU A 72 -0.23 -12.25 0.76
CA GLU A 72 0.29 -12.98 1.93
C GLU A 72 -0.62 -12.83 3.14
N ILE A 73 -1.10 -11.61 3.43
CA ILE A 73 -2.06 -11.36 4.52
C ILE A 73 -3.35 -12.14 4.28
N ARG A 74 -3.94 -12.02 3.08
CA ARG A 74 -5.18 -12.75 2.75
C ARG A 74 -4.97 -14.27 2.78
N SER A 75 -3.80 -14.77 2.39
CA SER A 75 -3.47 -16.20 2.45
C SER A 75 -3.32 -16.72 3.87
N LYS A 76 -2.81 -15.91 4.80
CA LYS A 76 -2.75 -16.26 6.23
C LYS A 76 -4.15 -16.27 6.84
N SER A 77 -4.92 -15.21 6.60
CA SER A 77 -6.30 -15.10 7.08
C SER A 77 -7.24 -16.12 6.43
N ALA A 78 -6.94 -16.63 5.24
CA ALA A 78 -7.67 -17.72 4.61
C ALA A 78 -7.64 -19.03 5.42
N GLY A 79 -6.66 -19.21 6.32
CA GLY A 79 -6.60 -20.30 7.29
C GLY A 79 -7.37 -20.04 8.59
N GLU A 80 -7.68 -18.77 8.90
CA GLU A 80 -8.42 -18.35 10.10
C GLU A 80 -9.85 -17.99 9.70
N TRP A 81 -10.76 -18.96 9.76
CA TRP A 81 -12.13 -18.76 9.29
C TRP A 81 -12.97 -17.98 10.32
N TRP A 82 -13.12 -16.68 10.11
CA TRP A 82 -14.15 -15.87 10.77
C TRP A 82 -15.25 -15.54 9.77
N SER A 83 -16.50 -15.83 10.10
CA SER A 83 -17.67 -15.45 9.30
C SER A 83 -17.87 -13.93 9.34
N CYS A 84 -17.31 -13.20 8.39
CA CYS A 84 -17.62 -11.78 8.22
C CYS A 84 -18.95 -11.64 7.48
N TRP A 85 -19.99 -11.13 8.15
CA TRP A 85 -21.19 -10.64 7.50
C TRP A 85 -20.81 -9.59 6.44
N SER A 86 -21.07 -9.90 5.18
CA SER A 86 -20.92 -8.94 4.07
C SER A 86 -22.13 -8.02 4.05
N THR A 87 -22.16 -7.01 4.93
CA THR A 87 -23.21 -5.99 4.90
C THR A 87 -22.94 -4.88 3.87
N ALA A 88 -21.89 -5.00 3.06
CA ALA A 88 -21.59 -4.05 2.00
C ALA A 88 -21.47 -4.75 0.65
N LYS A 89 -22.58 -4.76 -0.11
CA LYS A 89 -22.58 -4.98 -1.56
C LYS A 89 -21.73 -3.90 -2.23
N LYS A 90 -20.42 -4.12 -2.29
CA LYS A 90 -19.54 -3.52 -3.28
C LYS A 90 -18.71 -4.66 -3.83
N TYR A 91 -19.20 -5.27 -4.91
CA TYR A 91 -18.37 -6.12 -5.76
C TYR A 91 -17.37 -5.21 -6.45
N GLU A 92 -16.32 -4.83 -5.74
CA GLU A 92 -15.06 -4.52 -6.43
C GLU A 92 -14.58 -5.87 -6.95
N MET A 93 -14.60 -6.03 -8.28
CA MET A 93 -13.80 -7.04 -8.98
C MET A 93 -12.33 -6.73 -8.68
N SER A 94 -11.89 -7.00 -7.46
CA SER A 94 -10.51 -6.79 -7.09
C SER A 94 -9.74 -7.83 -7.88
N SER A 95 -8.83 -7.37 -8.74
CA SER A 95 -7.86 -8.18 -9.49
C SER A 95 -6.89 -8.99 -8.62
N ILE A 96 -7.20 -9.08 -7.32
CA ILE A 96 -6.54 -9.82 -6.25
C ILE A 96 -7.57 -10.87 -5.76
N PRO A 97 -7.24 -12.16 -5.77
CA PRO A 97 -8.12 -13.22 -5.28
C PRO A 97 -8.72 -12.94 -3.89
N CYS A 98 -9.99 -13.31 -3.70
CA CYS A 98 -10.65 -13.26 -2.39
C CYS A 98 -10.15 -14.41 -1.48
N ALA A 99 -10.41 -14.33 -0.18
CA ALA A 99 -9.97 -15.37 0.77
C ALA A 99 -10.43 -16.78 0.34
N HIS A 100 -11.68 -16.92 -0.13
CA HIS A 100 -12.20 -18.19 -0.64
C HIS A 100 -11.43 -18.72 -1.86
N ALA A 101 -11.13 -17.85 -2.82
CA ALA A 101 -10.36 -18.20 -4.00
C ALA A 101 -8.93 -18.62 -3.62
N ILE A 102 -8.32 -17.92 -2.66
CA ILE A 102 -6.98 -18.25 -2.15
C ILE A 102 -6.98 -19.62 -1.45
N SER A 103 -7.97 -19.90 -0.59
CA SER A 103 -8.11 -21.22 0.04
C SER A 103 -8.24 -22.34 -1.00
N TYR A 104 -9.05 -22.12 -2.04
CA TYR A 104 -9.22 -23.11 -3.12
C TYR A 104 -7.94 -23.31 -3.94
N ILE A 105 -7.27 -22.22 -4.31
CA ILE A 105 -5.98 -22.24 -5.03
C ILE A 105 -4.94 -23.01 -4.22
N ASN A 106 -4.83 -22.70 -2.92
CA ASN A 106 -3.92 -23.37 -1.99
C ASN A 106 -4.27 -24.86 -1.84
N PHE A 107 -5.55 -25.20 -1.70
CA PHE A 107 -6.03 -26.59 -1.64
C PHE A 107 -5.67 -27.38 -2.91
N LYS A 108 -5.74 -26.74 -4.07
CA LYS A 108 -5.35 -27.33 -5.36
C LYS A 108 -3.83 -27.28 -5.63
N GLY A 109 -3.04 -26.68 -4.74
CA GLY A 109 -1.59 -26.52 -4.91
C GLY A 109 -1.21 -25.68 -6.14
N LEU A 110 -2.08 -24.78 -6.59
CA LEU A 110 -1.84 -23.95 -7.76
C LEU A 110 -1.06 -22.68 -7.38
N ASP A 111 -0.26 -22.15 -8.32
CA ASP A 111 0.46 -20.90 -8.08
C ASP A 111 -0.50 -19.71 -8.04
N MET A 112 -0.59 -19.06 -6.88
CA MET A 112 -1.41 -17.88 -6.67
C MET A 112 -1.03 -16.72 -7.61
N LYS A 113 0.22 -16.64 -8.06
CA LYS A 113 0.67 -15.58 -8.98
C LYS A 113 -0.03 -15.63 -10.34
N ALA A 114 -0.47 -16.81 -10.77
CA ALA A 114 -1.18 -16.99 -12.03
C ALA A 114 -2.58 -16.35 -12.03
N PHE A 115 -3.17 -16.14 -10.84
CA PHE A 115 -4.52 -15.59 -10.68
C PHE A 115 -4.52 -14.09 -10.37
N VAL A 116 -3.36 -13.44 -10.40
CA VAL A 116 -3.21 -12.00 -10.21
C VAL A 116 -3.24 -11.33 -11.58
N ALA A 117 -4.03 -10.27 -11.73
CA ALA A 117 -4.12 -9.56 -13.00
C ALA A 117 -2.76 -8.98 -13.44
N ASP A 118 -2.57 -8.92 -14.76
CA ASP A 118 -1.32 -8.46 -15.37
C ASP A 118 -0.94 -7.04 -14.97
N CYS A 119 -1.91 -6.17 -14.67
CA CYS A 119 -1.68 -4.80 -14.23
C CYS A 119 -0.90 -4.69 -12.90
N TYR A 120 -0.79 -5.78 -12.13
CA TYR A 120 0.02 -5.83 -10.91
C TYR A 120 1.39 -6.47 -11.09
N LYS A 121 1.72 -6.93 -12.31
CA LYS A 121 3.04 -7.44 -12.64
C LYS A 121 4.01 -6.28 -12.87
N LYS A 122 5.26 -6.48 -12.48
CA LYS A 122 6.34 -5.49 -12.61
C LYS A 122 6.48 -5.01 -14.05
N GLU A 123 6.41 -5.91 -15.02
CA GLU A 123 6.56 -5.60 -16.45
C GLU A 123 5.49 -4.63 -16.95
N ALA A 124 4.22 -4.88 -16.62
CA ALA A 124 3.11 -4.00 -17.00
C ALA A 124 3.24 -2.62 -16.35
N TYR A 125 3.70 -2.57 -15.09
CA TYR A 125 3.98 -1.32 -14.40
C TYR A 125 5.09 -0.52 -15.12
N LEU A 126 6.23 -1.14 -15.43
CA LEU A 126 7.33 -0.46 -16.12
C LEU A 126 6.90 0.07 -17.49
N LYS A 127 6.19 -0.75 -18.28
CA LYS A 127 5.68 -0.34 -19.60
C LYS A 127 4.79 0.89 -19.54
N TYR A 128 3.84 0.93 -18.60
CA TYR A 128 2.92 2.08 -18.47
C TYR A 128 3.66 3.35 -18.06
N TYR A 129 4.57 3.23 -17.10
CA TYR A 129 5.28 4.38 -16.55
C TYR A 129 6.46 4.85 -17.41
N GLU A 130 6.96 4.07 -18.36
CA GLU A 130 7.93 4.52 -19.37
C GLU A 130 7.32 5.58 -20.31
N SER A 131 6.08 5.37 -20.78
CA SER A 131 5.41 6.28 -21.73
C SER A 131 5.06 7.67 -21.20
N VAL A 132 5.12 7.89 -19.89
CA VAL A 132 4.76 9.17 -19.24
C VAL A 132 5.90 10.19 -19.32
N TYR A 133 7.13 9.76 -19.61
CA TYR A 133 8.33 10.60 -19.56
C TYR A 133 9.01 10.82 -20.93
N THR A 134 8.46 10.28 -22.02
CA THR A 134 9.05 10.36 -23.37
C THR A 134 8.51 11.51 -24.22
N TYR A 135 8.15 12.65 -23.62
CA TYR A 135 7.69 13.85 -24.33
C TYR A 135 8.67 15.02 -24.16
#